data_AF-A0A6P0TFK3-F1
#
_entry.id   AF-A0A6P0TFK3-F1
#
_cell.length_a   1.000
_cell.length_b   1.000
_cell.length_c   1.000
_cell.angle_alpha   90.00
_cell.angle_beta   90.00
_cell.angle_gamma   90.00
#
_symmetry.space_group_name_H-M   'P 1'
#
loop_
_entity.id
_entity.type
_entity.pdbx_description
1 polymer ?
#
loop_
_entity_poly.entity_id
_entity_poly.type
_entity_poly.pdbx_seq_one_letter_code
_entity_poly.pdbx_strand_id
1 'polypeptide(L)'
;MKTLRFWLKMAGIEALLVLALAAIAPIFINSNLPIIGLLIWLVIMGMVIGSGVYVVLRWRDAILARHLFITAFPDYETLTVVFFLDYSSNRVHKAIAHWQGVHTDPEFLALQMSPLEFLRGVQS
;
A
#
# COMPACT_ATOMS: atom_id res chain seq x y z
N MET A 1 -0.48 0.73 12.94
CA MET A 1 0.82 1.42 13.15
C MET A 1 2.03 0.71 12.51
N LYS A 2 2.07 -0.63 12.40
CA LYS A 2 3.21 -1.34 11.77
C LYS A 2 3.39 -0.97 10.29
N THR A 3 2.28 -0.79 9.58
CA THR A 3 2.20 -0.42 8.16
C THR A 3 2.80 0.94 7.87
N LEU A 4 2.32 2.00 8.52
CA LEU A 4 2.85 3.35 8.30
C LEU A 4 4.37 3.41 8.54
N ARG A 5 4.87 2.69 9.56
CA ARG A 5 6.32 2.59 9.81
C ARG A 5 7.05 1.85 8.70
N PHE A 6 6.47 0.80 8.12
CA PHE A 6 7.05 0.10 6.97
C PHE A 6 7.15 1.02 5.74
N TRP A 7 6.07 1.73 5.41
CA TRP A 7 6.05 2.69 4.31
C TRP A 7 7.05 3.83 4.49
N LEU A 8 7.14 4.40 5.71
CA LEU A 8 8.12 5.44 6.03
C LEU A 8 9.57 4.93 5.92
N LYS A 9 9.83 3.69 6.35
CA LYS A 9 11.16 3.07 6.19
C LYS A 9 11.53 2.89 4.72
N MET A 10 10.60 2.39 3.91
CA MET A 10 10.82 2.22 2.47
C MET A 10 11.09 3.56 1.78
N ALA A 11 10.29 4.59 2.09
CA ALA A 11 10.50 5.94 1.57
C ALA A 11 11.85 6.52 2.00
N GLY A 12 12.28 6.28 3.25
CA GLY A 12 13.58 6.71 3.75
C GLY A 12 14.76 6.03 3.04
N ILE A 13 14.65 4.73 2.77
CA ILE A 13 15.66 3.97 2.01
C ILE A 13 15.73 4.49 0.57
N GLU A 14 14.58 4.69 -0.06
CA GLU A 14 14.51 5.22 -1.42
C GLU A 14 15.13 6.62 -1.52
N ALA A 15 14.81 7.52 -0.59
CA ALA A 15 15.39 8.85 -0.52
C ALA A 15 16.91 8.81 -0.36
N LEU A 16 17.43 7.92 0.50
CA LEU A 16 18.87 7.76 0.71
C LEU A 16 19.57 7.26 -0.56
N LEU A 17 18.96 6.30 -1.28
CA LEU A 17 19.47 5.80 -2.56
C LEU A 17 19.50 6.89 -3.63
N VAL A 18 18.41 7.67 -3.75
CA VAL A 18 18.33 8.79 -4.69
C VAL A 18 19.40 9.83 -4.40
N LEU A 19 19.61 10.19 -3.13
CA LEU A 19 20.64 11.14 -2.72
C LEU A 19 22.05 10.62 -3.03
N ALA A 20 22.33 9.35 -2.74
CA ALA A 20 23.63 8.73 -3.02
C ALA A 20 23.93 8.71 -4.54
N LEU A 21 22.94 8.33 -5.35
CA LEU A 21 23.07 8.33 -6.81
C LEU A 21 23.25 9.75 -7.37
N ALA A 22 22.48 10.72 -6.87
CA ALA A 22 22.58 12.12 -7.27
C ALA A 22 23.93 12.74 -6.91
N ALA A 23 24.55 12.31 -5.80
CA ALA A 23 25.88 12.77 -5.40
C ALA A 23 27.00 12.28 -6.34
N ILE A 24 26.87 11.06 -6.88
CA ILE A 24 27.89 10.44 -7.74
C ILE A 24 27.68 10.80 -9.22
N ALA A 25 26.44 11.08 -9.65
CA ALA A 25 26.12 11.39 -11.04
C ALA A 25 27.00 12.50 -11.69
N PRO A 26 27.29 13.63 -11.02
CA PRO A 26 28.14 14.69 -11.58
C PRO A 26 29.57 14.26 -11.87
N ILE A 27 30.11 13.31 -11.09
CA ILE A 27 31.47 12.76 -11.30
C ILE A 27 31.53 12.10 -12.67
N PHE A 28 30.49 11.32 -13.03
CA PHE A 28 30.43 10.65 -14.31
C PHE A 28 30.12 11.59 -15.47
N ILE A 29 29.26 12.60 -15.27
CA ILE A 29 28.95 13.60 -16.31
C ILE A 29 30.21 14.37 -16.76
N ASN A 30 31.09 14.68 -15.81
CA ASN A 30 32.34 15.41 -16.10
C ASN A 30 33.53 14.47 -16.39
N SER A 31 33.29 13.18 -16.59
CA SER A 31 34.32 12.18 -16.88
C SER A 31 34.36 11.79 -18.36
N ASN A 32 35.25 10.86 -18.71
CA ASN A 32 35.30 10.23 -20.03
C ASN A 32 34.07 9.34 -20.34
N LEU A 33 33.15 9.15 -19.38
CA LEU A 33 31.95 8.32 -19.52
C LEU A 33 30.67 9.10 -19.13
N PRO A 34 30.33 10.20 -19.84
CA PRO A 34 29.17 11.04 -19.51
C PRO A 34 27.83 10.30 -19.63
N ILE A 35 27.77 9.27 -20.47
CA ILE A 35 26.58 8.41 -20.66
C ILE A 35 26.19 7.74 -19.34
N ILE A 36 27.15 7.34 -18.50
CA ILE A 36 26.85 6.73 -17.20
C ILE A 36 26.16 7.74 -16.28
N GLY A 37 26.62 8.99 -16.27
CA GLY A 37 25.99 10.06 -15.51
C GLY A 37 24.54 10.32 -15.95
N LEU A 38 24.29 10.31 -17.26
CA LEU A 38 22.93 10.41 -17.82
C LEU A 38 22.04 9.23 -17.38
N LEU A 39 22.56 7.99 -17.44
CA LEU A 39 21.82 6.80 -17.02
C LEU A 39 21.44 6.86 -15.54
N ILE A 40 22.33 7.36 -14.67
CA ILE A 40 22.02 7.54 -13.25
C ILE A 40 20.84 8.51 -13.07
N TRP A 41 20.80 9.61 -13.80
CA TRP A 41 19.66 10.54 -13.77
C TRP A 41 18.35 9.92 -14.25
N LEU A 42 18.40 9.10 -15.30
CA LEU A 42 17.23 8.37 -15.79
C LEU A 42 16.71 7.38 -14.74
N VAL A 43 17.61 6.68 -14.04
CA VAL A 43 17.24 5.77 -12.95
C VAL A 43 16.59 6.55 -11.80
N ILE A 44 17.19 7.67 -11.38
CA ILE A 44 16.61 8.53 -10.32
C ILE A 44 15.20 8.98 -10.71
N MET A 45 15.01 9.48 -11.93
CA MET A 45 13.70 9.91 -12.42
C MET A 45 12.70 8.76 -12.45
N GLY A 46 13.12 7.59 -12.94
CA GLY A 46 12.29 6.39 -12.97
C GLY A 46 11.86 5.94 -11.57
N MET A 47 12.75 5.97 -10.59
CA MET A 47 12.43 5.64 -9.19
C MET A 47 11.40 6.60 -8.61
N VAL A 48 11.65 7.91 -8.71
CA VAL A 48 10.75 8.94 -8.15
C VAL A 48 9.36 8.89 -8.80
N ILE A 49 9.30 8.75 -10.13
CA ILE A 49 8.01 8.64 -10.85
C ILE A 49 7.30 7.34 -10.47
N GLY A 50 8.01 6.20 -10.47
CA GLY A 50 7.44 4.90 -10.13
C GLY A 50 6.87 4.88 -8.71
N SER A 51 7.61 5.41 -7.74
CA SER A 51 7.18 5.52 -6.35
C SER A 51 5.98 6.44 -6.19
N GLY A 52 5.98 7.61 -6.85
CA GLY A 52 4.84 8.52 -6.86
C GLY A 52 3.57 7.88 -7.43
N VAL A 53 3.68 7.23 -8.59
CA VAL A 53 2.55 6.50 -9.21
C VAL A 53 2.04 5.39 -8.30
N TYR A 54 2.95 4.62 -7.69
CA TYR A 54 2.59 3.53 -6.78
C TYR A 54 1.81 4.04 -5.55
N VAL A 55 2.26 5.12 -4.92
CA VAL A 55 1.56 5.74 -3.78
C VAL A 55 0.15 6.19 -4.18
N VAL A 56 0.00 6.85 -5.32
CA VAL A 56 -1.31 7.31 -5.83
C VAL A 56 -2.24 6.13 -6.08
N LEU A 57 -1.76 5.09 -6.78
CA LEU A 57 -2.56 3.90 -7.07
C LEU A 57 -2.97 3.19 -5.78
N ARG A 58 -2.05 3.07 -4.82
CA ARG A 58 -2.33 2.43 -3.54
C ARG A 58 -3.34 3.21 -2.72
N TRP A 59 -3.23 4.53 -2.71
CA TRP A 59 -4.19 5.40 -2.03
C TRP A 59 -5.59 5.29 -2.63
N ARG A 60 -5.68 5.29 -3.96
CA ARG A 60 -6.95 5.09 -4.68
C ARG A 60 -7.58 3.73 -4.34
N ASP A 61 -6.79 2.66 -4.34
CA ASP A 61 -7.25 1.32 -4.01
C ASP A 61 -7.74 1.23 -2.54
N ALA A 62 -7.05 1.89 -1.61
CA ALA A 62 -7.46 1.97 -0.21
C ALA A 62 -8.78 2.76 -0.02
N ILE A 63 -9.00 3.83 -0.78
CA ILE A 63 -10.29 4.56 -0.78
C ILE A 63 -11.41 3.64 -1.26
N LEU A 64 -11.20 2.91 -2.35
CA LEU A 64 -12.18 1.96 -2.88
C LEU A 64 -12.45 0.83 -1.89
N ALA A 65 -11.40 0.25 -1.30
CA ALA A 65 -11.50 -0.77 -0.26
C ALA A 65 -12.32 -0.29 0.95
N ARG A 66 -12.05 0.94 1.43
CA ARG A 66 -12.81 1.56 2.51
C ARG A 66 -14.28 1.71 2.12
N HIS A 67 -14.55 2.25 0.93
CA HIS A 67 -15.90 2.47 0.46
C HIS A 67 -16.69 1.15 0.38
N LEU A 68 -16.11 0.10 -0.20
CA LEU A 68 -16.71 -1.23 -0.25
C LEU A 68 -17.04 -1.77 1.15
N PHE A 69 -16.11 -1.62 2.09
CA PHE A 69 -16.29 -2.11 3.46
C PHE A 69 -17.39 -1.36 4.22
N ILE A 70 -17.39 -0.02 4.18
CA ILE A 70 -18.37 0.80 4.90
C ILE A 70 -19.77 0.65 4.31
N THR A 71 -19.89 0.52 2.99
CA THR A 71 -21.18 0.27 2.35
C THR A 71 -21.80 -1.07 2.80
N ALA A 72 -20.97 -2.09 3.05
CA ALA A 72 -21.43 -3.37 3.58
C ALA A 72 -21.64 -3.35 5.10
N PHE A 73 -20.84 -2.58 5.84
CA PHE A 73 -20.85 -2.51 7.30
C PHE A 73 -20.77 -1.05 7.78
N PRO A 74 -21.91 -0.33 7.84
CA PRO A 74 -21.93 1.11 8.11
C PRO A 74 -21.44 1.47 9.52
N ASP A 75 -21.52 0.55 10.48
CA ASP A 75 -21.06 0.75 11.87
C ASP A 75 -19.55 1.09 11.97
N TYR A 76 -18.79 0.83 10.91
CA TYR A 76 -17.34 1.07 10.83
C TYR A 76 -16.96 2.35 10.09
N GLU A 77 -17.87 3.30 9.92
CA GLU A 77 -17.62 4.55 9.19
C GLU A 77 -16.39 5.33 9.71
N THR A 78 -16.13 5.24 11.01
CA THR A 78 -15.00 5.90 11.69
C THR A 78 -13.62 5.38 11.26
N LEU A 79 -13.54 4.24 10.56
CA LEU A 79 -12.28 3.70 10.06
C LEU A 79 -11.70 4.62 8.98
N THR A 80 -10.42 4.98 9.15
CA THR A 80 -9.72 5.85 8.21
C THR A 80 -9.20 5.08 6.99
N VAL A 81 -8.99 5.79 5.87
CA VAL A 81 -8.37 5.22 4.65
C VAL A 81 -7.02 4.58 4.96
N VAL A 82 -6.28 5.11 5.93
CA VAL A 82 -4.97 4.59 6.36
C VAL A 82 -5.06 3.13 6.84
N PHE A 83 -6.16 2.73 7.46
CA PHE A 83 -6.39 1.33 7.84
C PHE A 83 -6.46 0.42 6.60
N PHE A 84 -7.02 0.92 5.51
CA PHE A 84 -7.19 0.18 4.26
C PHE A 84 -5.96 0.16 3.36
N LEU A 85 -4.88 0.86 3.72
CA LEU A 85 -3.61 0.85 2.95
C LEU A 85 -2.93 -0.53 2.87
N ASP A 86 -3.34 -1.49 3.69
CA ASP A 86 -2.86 -2.87 3.63
C ASP A 86 -3.76 -3.81 2.82
N TYR A 87 -5.01 -3.42 2.60
CA TYR A 87 -5.99 -4.27 1.94
C TYR A 87 -6.16 -3.83 0.49
N SER A 88 -6.16 -4.78 -0.44
CA SER A 88 -6.63 -4.48 -1.79
C SER A 88 -8.15 -4.46 -1.83
N SER A 89 -8.72 -3.62 -2.69
CA SER A 89 -10.18 -3.56 -2.89
C SER A 89 -10.77 -4.94 -3.24
N ASN A 90 -10.09 -5.70 -4.10
CA ASN A 90 -10.51 -7.07 -4.47
C ASN A 90 -10.52 -8.01 -3.26
N ARG A 91 -9.56 -7.89 -2.35
CA ARG A 91 -9.53 -8.70 -1.14
C ARG A 91 -10.67 -8.33 -0.20
N VAL A 92 -10.93 -7.04 -0.01
CA VAL A 92 -12.08 -6.58 0.79
C VAL A 92 -13.38 -7.11 0.20
N HIS A 93 -13.54 -7.01 -1.12
CA HIS A 93 -14.72 -7.54 -1.81
C HIS A 93 -14.93 -9.04 -1.58
N LYS A 94 -13.87 -9.86 -1.71
CA LYS A 94 -13.92 -11.29 -1.43
C LYS A 94 -14.24 -11.58 0.04
N ALA A 95 -13.66 -10.82 0.97
CA ALA A 95 -13.92 -10.98 2.39
C ALA A 95 -15.38 -10.67 2.74
N ILE A 96 -15.96 -9.61 2.17
CA ILE A 96 -17.38 -9.28 2.32
C ILE A 96 -18.26 -10.40 1.77
N ALA A 97 -17.98 -10.89 0.56
CA ALA A 97 -18.76 -11.96 -0.05
C ALA A 97 -18.71 -13.25 0.77
N HIS A 98 -17.54 -13.61 1.30
CA HIS A 98 -17.39 -14.78 2.15
C HIS A 98 -18.14 -14.60 3.47
N TRP A 99 -17.98 -13.45 4.13
CA TRP A 99 -18.73 -13.10 5.34
C TRP A 99 -20.23 -13.24 5.14
N GLN A 100 -20.77 -12.68 4.06
CA GLN A 100 -22.19 -12.79 3.73
C GLN A 100 -22.65 -14.24 3.54
N GLY A 101 -21.77 -15.14 3.10
CA GLY A 101 -22.07 -16.56 2.96
C GLY A 101 -22.01 -17.35 4.28
N VAL A 102 -21.15 -16.96 5.23
CA VAL A 102 -20.90 -17.75 6.46
C VAL A 102 -21.50 -17.15 7.73
N HIS A 103 -21.87 -15.87 7.75
CA HIS A 103 -22.36 -15.20 8.98
C HIS A 103 -23.68 -15.76 9.52
N THR A 104 -24.41 -16.55 8.72
CA THR A 104 -25.64 -17.24 9.15
C THR A 104 -25.40 -18.67 9.65
N ASP A 105 -24.16 -19.17 9.56
CA ASP A 105 -23.81 -20.52 9.99
C ASP A 105 -23.76 -20.57 11.54
N PRO A 106 -24.48 -21.51 12.20
CA PRO A 106 -24.47 -21.66 13.64
C PRO A 106 -23.07 -21.83 14.25
N GLU A 107 -22.16 -22.52 13.55
CA GLU A 107 -20.79 -22.73 14.03
C GLU A 107 -19.97 -21.45 13.95
N PHE A 108 -20.21 -20.64 12.91
CA PHE A 108 -19.52 -19.37 12.72
C PHE A 108 -20.03 -18.30 13.70
N LEU A 109 -21.33 -18.31 14.01
CA LEU A 109 -21.92 -17.45 15.04
C LEU A 109 -21.34 -17.74 16.44
N ALA A 110 -20.98 -19.00 16.72
CA ALA A 110 -20.33 -19.37 17.98
C ALA A 110 -18.93 -18.74 18.15
N LEU A 111 -18.25 -18.41 17.04
CA LEU A 111 -16.96 -17.71 17.07
C LEU A 111 -17.07 -16.23 17.45
N GLN A 112 -18.28 -15.64 17.40
CA GLN A 112 -18.56 -14.22 17.71
C GLN A 112 -17.61 -13.23 17.03
N MET A 113 -17.06 -13.60 15.88
CA MET A 113 -16.10 -12.77 15.16
C MET A 113 -16.81 -11.54 14.63
N SER A 114 -16.17 -10.38 14.61
CA SER A 114 -16.69 -9.19 13.93
C SER A 114 -16.29 -9.16 12.45
N PRO A 115 -17.01 -8.43 11.56
CA PRO A 115 -16.60 -8.24 10.17
C PRO A 115 -15.17 -7.70 10.03
N LEU A 116 -14.75 -6.85 10.98
CA LEU A 116 -13.41 -6.28 11.02
C LEU A 116 -12.35 -7.31 11.39
N GLU A 117 -12.64 -8.17 12.37
CA GLU A 117 -11.77 -9.28 12.74
C GLU A 117 -11.68 -10.31 11.63
N PHE A 118 -12.77 -10.57 10.91
CA PHE A 118 -12.76 -11.45 9.76
C PHE A 118 -11.85 -10.91 8.65
N LEU A 119 -11.94 -9.61 8.32
CA LEU A 119 -11.05 -8.97 7.36
C LEU A 119 -9.56 -9.09 7.75
N ARG A 120 -9.28 -8.99 9.07
CA ARG A 120 -7.94 -9.19 9.64
C ARG A 120 -7.52 -10.67 9.69
N GLY A 121 -8.43 -11.60 9.93
CA GLY A 121 -8.17 -13.04 10.01
C GLY A 121 -7.83 -13.64 8.65
N VAL A 122 -8.42 -13.12 7.57
CA VAL A 122 -8.00 -13.44 6.19
C VAL A 122 -6.58 -12.92 5.87
N GLN A 123 -5.89 -12.27 6.82
CA GLN A 123 -4.52 -11.76 6.66
C GLN A 123 -3.44 -12.75 7.12
N SER A 124 -3.81 -13.75 7.91
CA SER A 124 -2.93 -14.85 8.34
C SER A 124 -3.08 -16.04 7.42
#